data_AF-A0A939IHS1-F1
#
_entry.id   AF-A0A939IHS1-F1
#
_cell.length_a   1.000
_cell.length_b   1.000
_cell.length_c   1.000
_cell.angle_alpha   90.00
_cell.angle_beta   90.00
_cell.angle_gamma   90.00
#
_symmetry.space_group_name_H-M   'P 1'
#
loop_
_entity.id
_entity.type
_entity.pdbx_description
1 polymer ?
#
loop_
_entity_poly.entity_id
_entity_poly.type
_entity_poly.pdbx_seq_one_letter_code
_entity_poly.pdbx_strand_id
1 'polypeptide(L)'
;MKRKALSIILLSIGAVIGGMIFNFQEFLMGSPANAKNLIVTFLYIASWVLVLVIGTRMKSRRVLTYGSIFWVITLFLAVVTIYVNVTGASADWALPFAILLLGQWYGINFFAGSFLAASIIIAVISLAFSATAIILRRSLK
;
A
#
# COMPACT_ATOMS: atom_id res chain seq x y z
N MET A 1 17.15 19.70 3.89
CA MET A 1 15.80 19.09 3.70
C MET A 1 15.71 18.10 2.53
N LYS A 2 16.14 18.45 1.31
CA LYS A 2 15.98 17.58 0.11
C LYS A 2 16.56 16.17 0.28
N ARG A 3 17.77 16.03 0.85
CA ARG A 3 18.40 14.71 1.12
C ARG A 3 17.57 13.85 2.08
N LYS A 4 17.10 14.42 3.19
CA LYS A 4 16.25 13.71 4.17
C LYS A 4 14.94 13.22 3.55
N ALA A 5 14.29 14.06 2.73
CA ALA A 5 13.08 13.67 2.01
C ALA A 5 13.33 12.51 1.04
N LEU A 6 14.45 12.55 0.31
CA LEU A 6 14.85 11.46 -0.59
C LEU A 6 15.09 10.15 0.18
N SER A 7 15.79 10.20 1.32
CA SER A 7 16.02 9.02 2.16
C SER A 7 14.71 8.38 2.63
N ILE A 8 13.71 9.18 3.03
CA ILE A 8 12.39 8.66 3.45
C ILE A 8 11.67 7.98 2.28
N ILE A 9 11.72 8.59 1.10
CA ILE A 9 11.13 8.00 -0.12
C ILE A 9 11.81 6.67 -0.45
N LEU A 10 13.14 6.63 -0.44
CA LEU A 10 13.90 5.41 -0.71
C LEU A 10 13.61 4.31 0.32
N LEU A 11 13.51 4.67 1.61
CA LEU A 11 13.11 3.72 2.66
C LEU A 11 11.70 3.17 2.45
N SER A 12 10.75 4.01 2.04
CA SER A 12 9.38 3.55 1.73
C SER A 12 9.33 2.60 0.53
N ILE A 13 10.15 2.86 -0.49
CA ILE A 13 10.30 1.96 -1.64
C ILE A 13 10.90 0.63 -1.18
N GLY A 14 11.93 0.67 -0.32
CA GLY A 14 12.50 -0.52 0.30
C GLY A 14 11.47 -1.33 1.10
N ALA A 15 10.57 -0.66 1.84
CA ALA A 15 9.49 -1.33 2.57
C ALA A 15 8.47 -1.99 1.64
N VAL A 16 8.13 -1.35 0.51
CA VAL A 16 7.29 -1.94 -0.54
C VAL A 16 7.95 -3.20 -1.11
N ILE A 17 9.20 -3.10 -1.57
CA ILE A 17 9.93 -4.22 -2.18
C ILE A 17 10.11 -5.36 -1.16
N GLY A 18 10.55 -5.05 0.06
CA GLY A 18 10.74 -6.04 1.12
C GLY A 18 9.44 -6.76 1.45
N GLY A 19 8.35 -6.02 1.67
CA GLY A 19 7.04 -6.62 1.94
C GLY A 19 6.52 -7.46 0.78
N MET A 20 6.78 -7.05 -0.47
CA MET A 20 6.44 -7.84 -1.65
C MET A 20 7.20 -9.16 -1.63
N ILE A 21 8.51 -9.14 -1.42
CA ILE A 21 9.35 -10.36 -1.38
C ILE A 21 8.85 -11.32 -0.30
N PHE A 22 8.58 -10.83 0.91
CA PHE A 22 8.16 -11.69 2.02
C PHE A 22 6.78 -12.35 1.84
N ASN A 23 5.87 -11.70 1.10
CA ASN A 23 4.52 -12.21 0.82
C ASN A 23 4.35 -12.75 -0.61
N PHE A 24 5.39 -12.73 -1.44
CA PHE A 24 5.29 -12.99 -2.88
C PHE A 24 4.67 -14.36 -3.18
N GLN A 25 5.18 -15.38 -2.49
CA GLN A 25 4.76 -16.76 -2.71
C GLN A 25 3.27 -16.94 -2.37
N GLU A 26 2.85 -16.53 -1.17
CA GLU A 26 1.46 -16.73 -0.77
C GLU A 26 0.48 -15.85 -1.57
N PHE A 27 0.89 -14.63 -1.92
CA PHE A 27 0.08 -13.74 -2.76
C PHE A 27 -0.17 -14.35 -4.15
N LEU A 28 0.85 -14.92 -4.79
CA LEU A 28 0.73 -15.51 -6.13
C LEU A 28 0.05 -16.87 -6.13
N MET A 29 0.34 -17.71 -5.14
CA MET A 29 -0.19 -19.07 -5.07
C MET A 29 -1.58 -19.13 -4.44
N GLY A 30 -2.06 -18.03 -3.83
CA GLY A 30 -3.34 -17.98 -3.14
C GLY A 30 -3.40 -18.89 -1.92
N SER A 31 -2.26 -19.19 -1.29
CA SER A 31 -2.19 -20.07 -0.13
C SER A 31 -2.72 -19.39 1.14
N PRO A 32 -3.28 -20.10 2.12
CA PRO A 32 -3.82 -19.46 3.31
C PRO A 32 -2.81 -18.53 4.00
N ALA A 33 -3.25 -17.31 4.33
CA ALA A 33 -2.40 -16.34 5.02
C ALA A 33 -2.02 -16.85 6.42
N ASN A 34 -0.80 -16.56 6.86
CA ASN A 34 -0.25 -16.98 8.14
C ASN A 34 0.28 -15.78 8.95
N ALA A 35 0.83 -16.06 10.14
CA ALA A 35 1.37 -15.04 11.04
C ALA A 35 2.47 -14.18 10.40
N LYS A 36 3.32 -14.75 9.53
CA LYS A 36 4.35 -13.99 8.79
C LYS A 36 3.69 -12.92 7.93
N ASN A 37 2.66 -13.29 7.15
CA ASN A 37 1.98 -12.35 6.27
C ASN A 37 1.34 -11.19 7.04
N LEU A 38 0.75 -11.51 8.19
CA LEU A 38 0.14 -10.54 9.09
C LEU A 38 1.19 -9.54 9.64
N ILE A 39 2.33 -10.04 10.12
CA ILE A 39 3.44 -9.21 10.60
C ILE A 39 3.94 -8.28 9.50
N VAL A 40 4.13 -8.80 8.28
CA VAL A 40 4.58 -8.01 7.12
C VAL A 40 3.59 -6.89 6.83
N THR A 41 2.28 -7.18 6.81
CA THR A 41 1.25 -6.16 6.59
C THR A 41 1.24 -5.10 7.68
N PHE A 42 1.37 -5.47 8.96
CA PHE A 42 1.42 -4.50 10.05
C PHE A 42 2.66 -3.61 10.00
N LEU A 43 3.85 -4.19 9.76
CA LEU A 43 5.09 -3.44 9.59
C LEU A 43 5.00 -2.50 8.38
N TYR A 44 4.38 -2.95 7.29
CA TYR A 44 4.14 -2.13 6.11
C TYR A 44 3.24 -0.94 6.42
N ILE A 45 2.09 -1.14 7.08
CA ILE A 45 1.20 -0.05 7.51
C ILE A 45 1.94 0.92 8.44
N ALA A 46 2.64 0.40 9.45
CA ALA A 46 3.41 1.21 10.39
C ALA A 46 4.46 2.07 9.68
N SER A 47 5.15 1.52 8.68
CA SER A 47 6.14 2.26 7.88
C SER A 47 5.52 3.46 7.17
N TRP A 48 4.31 3.32 6.63
CA TRP A 48 3.62 4.42 5.96
C TRP A 48 3.06 5.46 6.91
N VAL A 49 2.60 5.06 8.09
CA VAL A 49 2.25 5.99 9.17
C VAL A 49 3.48 6.83 9.54
N LEU A 50 4.66 6.21 9.70
CA LEU A 50 5.91 6.92 9.95
C LEU A 50 6.27 7.88 8.81
N VAL A 51 6.11 7.48 7.55
CA VAL A 51 6.33 8.36 6.38
C VAL A 51 5.45 9.62 6.47
N LEU A 52 4.15 9.48 6.80
CA LEU A 52 3.25 10.63 6.96
C LEU A 52 3.64 11.52 8.15
N VAL A 53 3.94 10.93 9.30
CA VAL A 53 4.33 11.66 10.52
C VAL A 53 5.62 12.44 10.26
N ILE A 54 6.65 11.80 9.72
CA ILE A 54 7.93 12.45 9.42
C ILE A 54 7.76 13.49 8.32
N GLY A 55 7.00 13.19 7.26
CA GLY A 55 6.70 14.15 6.19
C GLY A 55 6.06 15.43 6.71
N THR A 56 5.13 15.30 7.67
CA THR A 56 4.44 16.42 8.32
C THR A 56 5.37 17.19 9.26
N ARG A 57 6.10 16.49 10.14
CA ARG A 57 7.06 17.12 11.07
C ARG A 57 8.16 17.90 10.33
N MET A 58 8.61 17.38 9.20
CA MET A 58 9.59 18.06 8.34
C MET A 58 8.99 19.15 7.45
N LYS A 59 7.66 19.36 7.49
CA LYS A 59 6.92 20.25 6.58
C LYS A 59 7.26 19.99 5.10
N SER A 60 7.50 18.73 4.74
CA SER A 60 7.96 18.34 3.42
C SER A 60 6.80 18.03 2.49
N ARG A 61 6.34 19.05 1.73
CA ARG A 61 5.30 18.87 0.69
C ARG A 61 5.64 17.77 -0.32
N ARG A 62 6.94 17.53 -0.58
CA ARG A 62 7.40 16.46 -1.49
C ARG A 62 7.08 15.07 -0.97
N VAL A 63 7.34 14.80 0.31
CA VAL A 63 7.08 13.48 0.92
C VAL A 63 5.57 13.22 0.96
N LEU A 64 4.78 14.24 1.33
CA LEU A 64 3.31 14.11 1.36
C LEU A 64 2.71 13.95 -0.05
N THR A 65 3.25 14.64 -1.06
CA THR A 65 2.80 14.49 -2.46
C THR A 65 3.15 13.10 -3.01
N TYR A 66 4.36 12.62 -2.75
CA TYR A 66 4.77 11.26 -3.09
C TYR A 66 3.84 10.23 -2.44
N GLY A 67 3.59 10.37 -1.13
CA GLY A 67 2.66 9.50 -0.41
C GLY A 67 1.26 9.53 -1.00
N SER A 68 0.70 10.71 -1.27
CA SER A 68 -0.64 10.80 -1.86
C SER A 68 -0.72 10.14 -3.24
N ILE A 69 0.30 10.32 -4.10
CA ILE A 69 0.33 9.69 -5.43
C ILE A 69 0.43 8.18 -5.29
N PHE A 70 1.33 7.69 -4.44
CA PHE A 70 1.48 6.27 -4.16
C PHE A 70 0.15 5.64 -3.75
N TRP A 71 -0.53 6.23 -2.78
CA TRP A 71 -1.79 5.72 -2.26
C TRP A 71 -2.95 5.82 -3.25
N VAL A 72 -2.97 6.81 -4.14
CA VAL A 72 -3.93 6.88 -5.25
C VAL A 72 -3.72 5.74 -6.26
N ILE A 73 -2.46 5.40 -6.56
CA ILE A 73 -2.15 4.28 -7.47
C ILE A 73 -2.54 2.95 -6.82
N THR A 74 -2.23 2.75 -5.54
CA THR A 74 -2.64 1.55 -4.79
C THR A 74 -4.18 1.43 -4.73
N LEU A 75 -4.89 2.55 -4.52
CA LEU A 75 -6.35 2.59 -4.56
C LEU A 75 -6.87 2.15 -5.94
N PHE A 76 -6.30 2.67 -7.02
CA PHE A 76 -6.67 2.28 -8.38
C PHE A 76 -6.51 0.77 -8.60
N LEU A 77 -5.38 0.20 -8.20
CA LEU A 77 -5.15 -1.24 -8.34
C LEU A 77 -6.11 -2.07 -7.49
N ALA A 78 -6.40 -1.65 -6.26
CA ALA A 78 -7.38 -2.32 -5.41
C ALA A 78 -8.77 -2.32 -6.05
N VAL A 79 -9.19 -1.20 -6.68
CA VAL A 79 -10.45 -1.12 -7.43
C VAL A 79 -10.45 -2.03 -8.66
N VAL A 80 -9.34 -2.10 -9.41
CA VAL A 80 -9.19 -3.05 -10.52
C VAL A 80 -9.31 -4.49 -10.03
N THR A 81 -8.68 -4.84 -8.90
CA THR A 81 -8.79 -6.18 -8.31
C THR A 81 -10.23 -6.49 -7.89
N ILE A 82 -10.95 -5.54 -7.28
CA ILE A 82 -12.38 -5.70 -6.97
C ILE A 82 -13.17 -5.98 -8.25
N TYR A 83 -12.98 -5.16 -9.28
CA TYR A 83 -13.69 -5.32 -10.56
C TYR A 83 -13.48 -6.70 -11.18
N VAL A 84 -12.22 -7.18 -11.23
CA VAL A 84 -11.86 -8.51 -11.73
C VAL A 84 -12.55 -9.62 -10.92
N ASN A 85 -12.54 -9.51 -9.58
CA ASN A 85 -13.15 -10.52 -8.72
C ASN A 85 -14.69 -10.55 -8.82
N VAL A 86 -15.33 -9.42 -9.10
CA VAL A 86 -16.80 -9.34 -9.23
C VAL A 86 -17.27 -9.77 -10.63
N THR A 87 -16.54 -9.39 -11.67
CA THR A 87 -16.97 -9.59 -13.06
C THR A 87 -16.39 -10.84 -13.71
N GLY A 88 -15.31 -11.40 -13.15
CA GLY A 88 -14.55 -12.47 -13.79
C GLY A 88 -13.74 -12.01 -15.02
N ALA A 89 -13.69 -10.71 -15.31
CA ALA A 89 -12.87 -10.17 -16.39
C ALA A 89 -11.36 -10.36 -16.11
N SER A 90 -10.54 -10.50 -17.15
CA SER A 90 -9.08 -10.55 -16.99
C SER A 90 -8.46 -9.16 -16.99
N ALA A 91 -7.39 -8.99 -16.22
CA ALA A 91 -6.61 -7.75 -16.16
C ALA A 91 -5.11 -8.08 -16.01
N ASP A 92 -4.59 -8.94 -16.89
CA ASP A 92 -3.23 -9.46 -16.80
C ASP A 92 -2.16 -8.36 -16.86
N TRP A 93 -2.47 -7.25 -17.55
CA TRP A 93 -1.64 -6.05 -17.59
C TRP A 93 -1.41 -5.43 -16.20
N ALA A 94 -2.34 -5.62 -15.26
CA ALA A 94 -2.27 -5.09 -13.90
C ALA A 94 -1.49 -6.01 -12.95
N LEU A 95 -1.23 -7.27 -13.34
CA LEU A 95 -0.66 -8.29 -12.47
C LEU A 95 0.72 -7.90 -11.89
N PRO A 96 1.70 -7.39 -12.67
CA PRO A 96 2.99 -6.98 -12.10
C PRO A 96 2.85 -5.86 -11.05
N PHE A 97 1.91 -4.95 -11.27
CA PHE A 97 1.63 -3.85 -10.35
C PHE A 97 0.89 -4.31 -9.10
N ALA A 98 -0.04 -5.25 -9.25
CA ALA A 98 -0.74 -5.88 -8.13
C ALA A 98 0.24 -6.63 -7.22
N ILE A 99 1.15 -7.42 -7.79
CA ILE A 99 2.22 -8.07 -7.01
C ILE A 99 3.05 -7.01 -6.28
N LEU A 100 3.48 -5.97 -6.99
CA LEU A 100 4.38 -4.95 -6.44
C LEU A 100 3.72 -4.08 -5.36
N LEU A 101 2.43 -3.75 -5.47
CA LEU A 101 1.78 -2.76 -4.61
C LEU A 101 0.69 -3.33 -3.68
N LEU A 102 0.19 -4.53 -3.97
CA LEU A 102 -0.81 -5.23 -3.17
C LEU A 102 -0.23 -6.43 -2.41
N GLY A 103 0.93 -6.98 -2.80
CA GLY A 103 1.52 -8.17 -2.16
C GLY A 103 1.77 -8.02 -0.65
N GLN A 104 2.16 -6.82 -0.21
CA GLN A 104 2.43 -6.51 1.20
C GLN A 104 1.18 -6.62 2.08
N TRP A 105 0.00 -6.55 1.47
CA TRP A 105 -1.29 -6.58 2.15
C TRP A 105 -1.84 -7.99 2.36
N TYR A 106 -1.11 -9.01 1.94
CA TYR A 106 -1.60 -10.39 1.99
C TYR A 106 -2.04 -10.84 3.40
N GLY A 107 -1.48 -10.26 4.45
CA GLY A 107 -1.89 -10.52 5.83
C GLY A 107 -3.36 -10.18 6.12
N ILE A 108 -4.01 -9.31 5.34
CA ILE A 108 -5.46 -9.03 5.49
C ILE A 108 -6.29 -10.29 5.22
N ASN A 109 -5.85 -11.16 4.30
CA ASN A 109 -6.55 -12.41 4.01
C ASN A 109 -6.62 -13.36 5.23
N PHE A 110 -5.79 -13.14 6.27
CA PHE A 110 -5.88 -13.86 7.53
C PHE A 110 -7.24 -13.68 8.22
N PHE A 111 -7.87 -12.51 8.06
CA PHE A 111 -9.18 -12.20 8.63
C PHE A 111 -10.31 -12.20 7.60
N ALA A 112 -10.02 -11.72 6.38
CA ALA A 112 -11.05 -11.46 5.38
C ALA A 112 -11.55 -12.74 4.68
N GLY A 113 -10.74 -13.81 4.66
CA GLY A 113 -11.09 -15.10 4.05
C GLY A 113 -11.30 -15.10 2.53
N SER A 114 -11.25 -13.93 1.88
CA SER A 114 -11.37 -13.78 0.42
C SER A 114 -10.58 -12.58 -0.10
N PHE A 115 -10.04 -12.73 -1.32
CA PHE A 115 -9.32 -11.66 -2.02
C PHE A 115 -10.20 -10.44 -2.30
N LEU A 116 -11.50 -10.65 -2.56
CA LEU A 116 -12.45 -9.56 -2.75
C LEU A 116 -12.57 -8.69 -1.49
N ALA A 117 -12.83 -9.31 -0.33
CA ALA A 117 -12.94 -8.58 0.93
C ALA A 117 -11.61 -7.89 1.29
N ALA A 118 -10.47 -8.55 1.08
CA ALA A 118 -9.16 -7.94 1.28
C ALA A 118 -8.94 -6.71 0.39
N SER A 119 -9.34 -6.78 -0.89
CA SER A 119 -9.20 -5.67 -1.84
C SER A 119 -10.06 -4.46 -1.46
N ILE A 120 -11.28 -4.70 -0.95
CA ILE A 120 -12.15 -3.64 -0.41
C ILE A 120 -11.48 -2.94 0.78
N ILE A 121 -10.90 -3.70 1.71
CA ILE A 121 -10.19 -3.14 2.87
C ILE A 121 -8.98 -2.31 2.40
N ILE A 122 -8.19 -2.82 1.46
CA ILE A 122 -7.03 -2.10 0.90
C ILE A 122 -7.48 -0.80 0.22
N ALA A 123 -8.60 -0.81 -0.51
CA ALA A 123 -9.15 0.38 -1.14
C ALA A 123 -9.53 1.44 -0.09
N VAL A 124 -10.23 1.05 0.97
CA VAL A 124 -10.61 1.97 2.07
C VAL A 124 -9.37 2.56 2.75
N ILE A 125 -8.38 1.73 3.06
CA ILE A 125 -7.12 2.20 3.70
C ILE A 125 -6.38 3.14 2.75
N SER A 126 -6.26 2.80 1.47
CA SER A 126 -5.58 3.63 0.48
C SER A 126 -6.25 4.99 0.27
N LEU A 127 -7.59 5.02 0.30
CA LEU A 127 -8.35 6.27 0.30
C LEU A 127 -8.06 7.10 1.56
N ALA A 128 -8.05 6.48 2.74
CA ALA A 128 -7.77 7.17 4.00
C ALA A 128 -6.35 7.77 4.03
N PHE A 129 -5.33 7.01 3.62
CA PHE A 129 -3.95 7.49 3.55
C PHE A 129 -3.78 8.61 2.52
N SER A 130 -4.35 8.47 1.33
CA SER A 130 -4.27 9.51 0.28
C SER A 130 -4.97 10.80 0.70
N ALA A 131 -6.18 10.72 1.25
CA ALA A 131 -6.92 11.87 1.78
C ALA A 131 -6.14 12.56 2.91
N THR A 132 -5.63 11.78 3.86
CA THR A 132 -4.82 12.30 4.98
C THR A 132 -3.57 13.03 4.46
N ALA A 133 -2.84 12.43 3.52
CA ALA A 133 -1.66 13.05 2.91
C ALA A 133 -1.98 14.37 2.21
N ILE A 134 -3.11 14.44 1.49
CA ILE A 134 -3.57 15.65 0.81
C ILE A 134 -3.96 16.74 1.81
N ILE A 135 -4.73 16.41 2.85
CA ILE A 135 -5.16 17.36 3.89
C ILE A 135 -3.93 17.92 4.61
N LEU A 136 -3.01 17.06 5.04
CA LEU A 136 -1.77 17.47 5.71
C LEU A 136 -0.90 18.33 4.79
N ARG A 137 -0.84 18.02 3.49
CA ARG A 137 -0.10 18.84 2.53
C ARG A 137 -0.68 20.25 2.42
N ARG A 138 -2.02 20.39 2.43
CA ARG A 138 -2.71 21.69 2.35
C ARG A 138 -2.52 22.52 3.62
N SER A 139 -2.40 21.90 4.78
CA SER A 139 -2.19 22.62 6.06
C SER A 139 -0.77 23.16 6.22
N LEU A 140 0.21 22.60 5.50
CA LEU A 140 1.54 23.19 5.38
C LEU A 140 1.46 24.44 4.50
N LYS A 141 1.22 25.61 5.10
CA LYS A 141 1.34 26.92 4.44
C LYS A 141 2.73 27.09 3.81
#